data_AF-A0A504JC50-F1
#
_entry.id   AF-A0A504JC50-F1
#
_cell.length_a   1.000
_cell.length_b   1.000
_cell.length_c   1.000
_cell.angle_alpha   90.00
_cell.angle_beta   90.00
_cell.angle_gamma   90.00
#
_symmetry.space_group_name_H-M   'P 1'
#
loop_
_entity.id
_entity.type
_entity.pdbx_description
1 polymer ?
#
loop_
_entity_poly.entity_id
_entity_poly.type
_entity_poly.pdbx_seq_one_letter_code
_entity_poly.pdbx_strand_id
1 'polypeptide(L)'
;MTRLHIEKVTNFIFKYSRGYGDSKLSIRRVIEYSAKEIPGFGGKVFVAEEQDEIIGAEVVNNTGMNGYIPENILVHIATDKNHTDRNLRKKLIAAA
;
A
#
# COMPACT_ATOMS: atom_id res chain seq x y z
N MET A 1 7.95 4.83 9.09
CA MET A 1 8.36 3.55 8.41
C MET A 1 9.79 3.76 7.95
N THR A 2 10.71 2.79 8.02
CA THR A 2 12.09 3.09 7.58
C THR A 2 12.16 3.28 6.06
N ARG A 3 13.08 4.13 5.57
CA ARG A 3 13.27 4.38 4.13
C ARG A 3 13.49 3.10 3.32
N LEU A 4 14.23 2.13 3.89
CA LEU A 4 14.43 0.81 3.31
C LEU A 4 13.11 0.05 3.15
N HIS A 5 12.23 0.08 4.15
CA HIS A 5 10.91 -0.55 4.04
C HIS A 5 10.05 0.11 2.97
N ILE A 6 10.07 1.44 2.86
CA ILE A 6 9.30 2.17 1.84
C ILE A 6 9.72 1.74 0.43
N GLU A 7 11.03 1.59 0.20
CA GLU A 7 11.55 1.11 -1.08
C GLU A 7 11.15 -0.35 -1.37
N LYS A 8 11.19 -1.24 -0.36
CA LYS A 8 10.72 -2.63 -0.51
C LYS A 8 9.23 -2.68 -0.91
N VAL A 9 8.37 -1.97 -0.20
CA VAL A 9 6.93 -1.93 -0.49
C VAL A 9 6.65 -1.28 -1.85
N THR A 10 7.37 -0.20 -2.19
CA THR A 10 7.26 0.45 -3.52
C THR A 10 7.57 -0.55 -4.63
N ASN A 11 8.67 -1.28 -4.52
CA ASN A 11 9.08 -2.25 -5.52
C ASN A 11 8.10 -3.44 -5.60
N PHE A 12 7.60 -3.91 -4.46
CA PHE A 12 6.59 -4.97 -4.42
C PHE A 12 5.30 -4.53 -5.12
N ILE A 13 4.74 -3.37 -4.76
CA ILE A 13 3.53 -2.84 -5.39
C ILE A 13 3.77 -2.65 -6.88
N PHE A 14 4.87 -2.02 -7.30
CA PHE A 14 5.16 -1.83 -8.73
C PHE A 14 5.26 -3.16 -9.51
N LYS A 15 5.85 -4.20 -8.91
CA LYS A 15 5.95 -5.53 -9.53
C LYS A 15 4.59 -6.18 -9.75
N TYR A 16 3.66 -6.04 -8.80
CA TYR A 16 2.38 -6.75 -8.82
C TYR A 16 1.16 -5.88 -9.19
N SER A 17 1.31 -4.56 -9.27
CA SER A 17 0.32 -3.60 -9.79
C SER A 17 0.25 -3.70 -11.31
N ARG A 18 -0.40 -4.75 -11.81
CA ARG A 18 -0.59 -4.89 -13.27
C ARG A 18 -1.43 -3.73 -13.79
N GLY A 19 -0.87 -2.94 -14.72
CA GLY A 19 -1.65 -2.16 -15.69
C GLY A 19 -2.16 -0.79 -15.27
N TYR A 20 -1.81 -0.26 -14.10
CA TYR A 20 -2.28 1.07 -13.66
C TYR A 20 -1.43 2.25 -14.16
N GLY A 21 -0.32 1.98 -14.87
CA GLY A 21 0.52 3.03 -15.44
C GLY A 21 1.27 3.90 -14.42
N ASP A 22 1.08 3.66 -13.12
CA ASP A 22 1.72 4.41 -12.07
C ASP A 22 3.24 4.15 -12.05
N SER A 23 3.98 5.25 -12.01
CA SER A 23 5.43 5.20 -11.85
C SER A 23 5.80 4.74 -10.44
N LYS A 24 6.99 4.14 -10.28
CA LYS A 24 7.57 3.87 -8.95
C LYS A 24 7.60 5.11 -8.07
N LEU A 25 7.82 6.29 -8.64
CA LEU A 25 7.83 7.56 -7.91
C LEU A 25 6.44 7.91 -7.36
N SER A 26 5.38 7.70 -8.15
CA SER A 26 4.00 7.92 -7.72
C SER A 26 3.63 6.98 -6.57
N ILE A 27 3.92 5.68 -6.72
CA ILE A 27 3.69 4.66 -5.69
C ILE A 27 4.45 5.01 -4.41
N ARG A 28 5.72 5.41 -4.54
CA ARG A 28 6.53 5.82 -3.40
C ARG A 28 5.93 7.01 -2.67
N ARG A 29 5.49 8.04 -3.40
CA ARG A 29 4.89 9.25 -2.80
C ARG A 29 3.63 8.94 -2.00
N VAL A 30 2.79 8.02 -2.47
CA VAL A 30 1.58 7.67 -1.72
C VAL A 30 1.91 6.90 -0.45
N ILE A 31 2.95 6.05 -0.46
CA ILE A 31 3.46 5.39 0.75
C ILE A 31 4.07 6.40 1.73
N GLU A 32 4.91 7.33 1.24
CA GLU A 32 5.51 8.40 2.05
C GLU A 32 4.43 9.30 2.67
N TYR A 33 3.36 9.60 1.91
CA TYR A 33 2.19 10.32 2.43
C TYR A 33 1.52 9.54 3.56
N SER A 34 1.22 8.24 3.37
CA SER A 34 0.59 7.41 4.42
C SER A 34 1.47 7.35 5.67
N ALA A 35 2.78 7.18 5.49
CA ALA A 35 3.77 7.03 6.55
C ALA A 35 4.16 8.36 7.23
N LYS A 36 3.58 9.50 6.82
CA LYS A 36 3.90 10.85 7.32
C LYS A 36 5.37 11.26 7.13
N GLU A 37 6.04 10.74 6.11
CA GLU A 37 7.40 11.14 5.72
C GLU A 37 7.39 12.43 4.87
N ILE A 38 6.23 12.77 4.30
CA ILE A 38 5.96 14.04 3.61
C ILE A 38 4.70 14.69 4.19
N PRO A 39 4.49 16.02 3.99
CA PRO A 39 3.27 16.69 4.45
C PRO A 39 2.00 16.05 3.89
N GLY A 40 0.97 15.93 4.73
CA GLY A 40 -0.29 15.30 4.37
C GLY A 40 -1.11 14.85 5.58
N PHE A 41 -2.31 14.31 5.37
CA PHE A 41 -3.16 13.78 6.44
C PHE A 41 -2.71 12.40 6.94
N GLY A 42 -1.80 11.73 6.22
CA GLY A 42 -1.29 10.42 6.61
C GLY A 42 -2.13 9.29 6.04
N GLY A 43 -2.08 8.15 6.71
CA GLY A 43 -2.79 6.96 6.28
C GLY A 43 -2.26 5.73 6.97
N LYS A 44 -2.45 4.58 6.32
CA LYS A 44 -1.98 3.30 6.79
C LYS A 44 -1.36 2.53 5.63
N VAL A 45 -0.28 1.82 5.94
CA VAL A 45 0.35 0.86 5.03
C VAL A 45 0.29 -0.49 5.72
N PHE A 46 -0.37 -1.45 5.10
CA PHE A 46 -0.43 -2.83 5.57
C PHE A 46 0.49 -3.68 4.71
N VAL A 47 1.32 -4.50 5.34
CA VAL A 47 2.26 -5.38 4.67
C VAL A 47 2.06 -6.78 5.24
N ALA A 48 1.82 -7.74 4.37
CA ALA A 48 1.80 -9.15 4.69
C ALA A 48 3.14 -9.75 4.29
N GLU A 49 3.81 -10.39 5.24
CA GLU A 49 5.12 -10.99 5.06
C GLU A 49 5.07 -12.47 5.43
N GLU A 50 5.79 -13.29 4.67
CA GLU A 50 6.03 -14.70 4.95
C GLU A 50 7.51 -14.97 4.70
N GLN A 51 8.22 -15.57 5.67
CA GLN A 51 9.66 -15.86 5.58
C GLN A 51 10.51 -14.64 5.15
N ASP A 52 10.24 -13.47 5.74
CA ASP A 52 10.89 -12.19 5.43
C ASP A 52 10.67 -11.66 4.00
N GLU A 53 9.77 -12.28 3.22
CA GLU A 53 9.33 -11.83 1.91
C GLU A 53 7.95 -11.18 1.96
N ILE A 54 7.80 -10.03 1.30
CA ILE A 54 6.49 -9.39 1.15
C ILE A 54 5.66 -10.23 0.18
N ILE A 55 4.53 -10.73 0.66
CA ILE A 55 3.55 -11.48 -0.14
C ILE A 55 2.31 -10.64 -0.48
N GLY A 56 2.11 -9.53 0.22
CA GLY A 56 1.01 -8.61 -0.01
C GLY A 56 1.24 -7.23 0.60
N ALA A 57 0.68 -6.20 -0.02
CA ALA A 57 0.72 -4.83 0.49
C ALA A 57 -0.55 -4.06 0.13
N GLU A 58 -0.99 -3.21 1.05
CA GLU A 58 -2.13 -2.30 0.89
C GLU A 58 -1.77 -0.91 1.43
N VAL A 59 -2.15 0.14 0.68
CA VAL A 59 -1.89 1.54 1.01
C VAL A 59 -3.21 2.29 1.04
N VAL A 60 -3.57 2.81 2.20
CA VAL A 60 -4.78 3.60 2.44
C VAL A 60 -4.38 5.00 2.87
N ASN A 61 -4.78 6.01 2.12
CA ASN A 61 -4.51 7.41 2.46
C ASN A 61 -5.70 8.04 3.16
N ASN A 62 -5.43 8.81 4.22
CA ASN A 62 -6.42 9.71 4.78
C ASN A 62 -6.53 10.94 3.87
N THR A 63 -7.75 11.28 3.48
CA THR A 63 -8.06 12.38 2.56
C THR A 63 -8.15 13.72 3.28
N GLY A 64 -8.40 13.72 4.59
CA GLY A 64 -8.71 14.90 5.39
C GLY A 64 -10.08 15.52 5.09
N MET A 65 -10.93 14.84 4.32
CA MET A 65 -12.21 15.37 3.82
C MET A 65 -13.44 14.80 4.55
N ASN A 66 -13.30 14.54 5.86
CA ASN A 66 -14.39 14.05 6.68
C ASN A 66 -15.61 14.99 6.59
N GLY A 67 -16.80 14.42 6.43
CA GLY A 67 -18.05 15.15 6.21
C GLY A 67 -18.34 15.52 4.75
N TYR A 68 -17.45 15.23 3.80
CA TYR A 68 -17.66 15.52 2.36
C TYR A 68 -17.45 14.29 1.48
N ILE A 69 -16.29 13.63 1.59
CA ILE A 69 -15.99 12.37 0.88
C ILE A 69 -15.40 11.36 1.89
N PRO A 70 -15.20 10.08 1.51
CA PRO A 70 -14.62 9.10 2.41
C PRO A 70 -13.31 9.59 3.04
N GLU A 71 -13.22 9.47 4.36
CA GLU A 71 -12.04 9.88 5.12
C GLU A 71 -10.79 9.11 4.69
N ASN A 72 -10.96 7.86 4.23
CA ASN A 72 -9.88 7.00 3.79
C ASN A 72 -10.13 6.54 2.35
N ILE A 73 -9.08 6.54 1.52
CA ILE A 73 -9.10 6.01 0.15
C ILE A 73 -8.06 4.91 -0.01
N LEU A 74 -8.50 3.76 -0.53
CA LEU A 74 -7.61 2.68 -0.94
C LEU A 74 -6.89 3.07 -2.24
N VAL A 75 -5.59 3.34 -2.16
CA VAL A 75 -4.78 3.82 -3.28
C VAL A 75 -4.13 2.65 -4.03
N HIS A 76 -3.50 1.74 -3.29
CA HIS A 76 -2.87 0.56 -3.87
C HIS A 76 -3.18 -0.69 -3.06
N ILE A 77 -3.42 -1.79 -3.76
CA ILE A 77 -3.43 -3.13 -3.20
C ILE A 77 -2.75 -4.08 -4.17
N ALA A 78 -1.79 -4.84 -3.68
CA ALA A 78 -1.01 -5.79 -4.44
C ALA A 78 -0.84 -7.07 -3.64
N THR A 79 -0.91 -8.21 -4.32
CA THR A 79 -0.62 -9.54 -3.76
C THR A 79 0.25 -10.30 -4.73
N ASP A 80 1.18 -11.10 -4.23
CA ASP A 80 1.92 -12.02 -5.09
C ASP A 80 0.95 -13.02 -5.72
N LYS A 81 0.94 -13.07 -7.06
CA LYS A 81 0.04 -13.93 -7.84
C LYS A 81 0.45 -15.40 -7.81
N ASN A 82 1.69 -15.69 -7.43
CA ASN A 82 2.21 -17.04 -7.29
C ASN A 82 2.01 -17.59 -5.87
N HIS A 83 1.55 -16.75 -4.92
CA HIS A 83 1.27 -17.18 -3.56
C HIS A 83 0.01 -18.08 -3.52
N THR A 84 0.06 -19.13 -2.70
CA THR A 84 -0.97 -20.16 -2.64
C THR A 84 -2.26 -19.71 -1.94
N ASP A 85 -2.16 -18.78 -0.98
CA ASP A 85 -3.33 -18.20 -0.30
C ASP A 85 -4.15 -17.28 -1.22
N ARG A 86 -5.21 -17.85 -1.79
CA ARG A 86 -6.17 -17.12 -2.65
C ARG A 86 -7.01 -16.07 -1.91
N ASN A 87 -7.00 -16.08 -0.57
CA ASN A 87 -7.73 -15.13 0.26
C ASN A 87 -6.85 -13.98 0.78
N LEU A 88 -5.55 -13.94 0.44
CA LEU A 88 -4.62 -12.92 0.93
C LEU A 88 -5.13 -11.49 0.70
N ARG A 89 -5.68 -11.21 -0.48
CA ARG A 89 -6.28 -9.90 -0.79
C ARG A 89 -7.44 -9.55 0.14
N LYS A 90 -8.30 -10.51 0.48
CA LYS A 90 -9.43 -10.28 1.40
C LYS A 90 -8.94 -10.03 2.82
N LYS A 91 -7.89 -10.73 3.25
CA LYS A 91 -7.27 -10.54 4.56
C LYS A 91 -6.66 -9.14 4.70
N LEU A 92 -5.99 -8.63 3.66
CA LEU A 92 -5.48 -7.26 3.62
C LEU A 92 -6.61 -6.23 3.80
N ILE A 93 -7.67 -6.34 2.98
CA ILE A 93 -8.82 -5.41 3.04
C ILE A 93 -9.50 -5.46 4.41
N ALA A 94 -9.59 -6.63 5.03
CA ALA A 94 -10.20 -6.78 6.35
C ALA A 94 -9.34 -6.20 7.48
N ALA A 95 -8.05 -5.97 7.25
CA ALA A 95 -7.14 -5.36 8.23
C ALA A 95 -7.13 -3.82 8.19
N ALA A 96 -7.65 -3.23 7.09
CA ALA A 96 -7.65 -1.79 6.82
C ALA A 96 -8.54 -0.96 7.78
#